data_AF-A0A164PK05-F1
#
_entry.id   AF-A0A164PK05-F1
#
_cell.length_a   1.000
_cell.length_b   1.000
_cell.length_c   1.000
_cell.angle_alpha   90.00
_cell.angle_beta   90.00
_cell.angle_gamma   90.00
#
_symmetry.space_group_name_H-M   'P 1'
#
loop_
_entity.id
_entity.type
_entity.pdbx_description
1 polymer ?
#
loop_
_entity_poly.entity_id
_entity_poly.type
_entity_poly.pdbx_seq_one_letter_code
_entity_poly.pdbx_strand_id
1 'polypeptide(L)'
;MIEKIRESVITALREMNYDTSEVTGATILGPEGLDLESLAVAELAVRLQDEYGVRFQDEEMGELAGATLDQFAAIVSERISAAPAGADSV
;
A
#
# COMPACT_ATOMS: atom_id res chain seq x y z
N MET A 1 -13.38 -3.49 0.78
CA MET A 1 -12.06 -3.43 1.45
C MET A 1 -11.02 -2.81 0.54
N ILE A 2 -10.80 -3.37 -0.65
CA ILE A 2 -9.85 -2.87 -1.66
C ILE A 2 -10.06 -1.38 -1.99
N GLU A 3 -11.31 -0.94 -2.21
CA GLU A 3 -11.59 0.48 -2.49
C GLU A 3 -11.17 1.41 -1.35
N LYS A 4 -11.32 0.97 -0.09
CA LYS A 4 -10.98 1.77 1.09
C LYS A 4 -9.45 1.91 1.22
N ILE A 5 -8.73 0.80 1.00
CA ILE A 5 -7.26 0.81 0.96
C ILE A 5 -6.77 1.69 -0.19
N ARG A 6 -7.39 1.59 -1.37
CA ARG A 6 -7.09 2.42 -2.54
C ARG A 6 -7.22 3.91 -2.19
N GLU A 7 -8.31 4.28 -1.53
CA GLU A 7 -8.57 5.65 -1.09
C GLU A 7 -7.55 6.13 -0.05
N SER A 8 -7.16 5.27 0.91
CA SER A 8 -6.08 5.56 1.87
C SER A 8 -4.74 5.79 1.16
N VAL A 9 -4.39 4.95 0.18
CA VAL A 9 -3.16 5.10 -0.61
C VAL A 9 -3.17 6.41 -1.39
N ILE A 10 -4.26 6.71 -2.09
CA ILE A 10 -4.44 7.97 -2.83
C ILE A 10 -4.35 9.18 -1.89
N THR A 11 -4.92 9.09 -0.70
CA THR A 11 -4.85 10.16 0.30
C THR A 11 -3.41 10.37 0.76
N ALA A 12 -2.69 9.30 1.12
CA ALA A 12 -1.29 9.36 1.51
C ALA A 12 -0.42 10.00 0.41
N LEU A 13 -0.65 9.62 -0.85
CA LEU A 13 0.01 10.18 -2.02
C LEU A 13 -0.26 11.68 -2.19
N ARG A 14 -1.51 12.13 -2.02
CA ARG A 14 -1.84 13.56 -2.05
C ARG A 14 -1.13 14.34 -0.97
N GLU A 15 -1.06 13.81 0.25
CA GLU A 15 -0.32 14.44 1.34
C GLU A 15 1.17 14.54 1.05
N MET A 16 1.71 13.61 0.25
CA MET A 16 3.09 13.61 -0.23
C MET A 16 3.30 14.47 -1.49
N ASN A 17 2.30 15.26 -1.92
CA ASN A 17 2.32 16.10 -3.13
C ASN A 17 2.40 15.31 -4.47
N TYR A 18 1.96 14.05 -4.49
CA TYR A 18 1.80 13.30 -5.74
C TYR A 18 0.48 13.63 -6.44
N ASP A 19 0.49 13.67 -7.77
CA ASP A 19 -0.75 13.76 -8.54
C ASP A 19 -1.48 12.41 -8.52
N THR A 20 -2.72 12.44 -8.06
CA THR A 20 -3.60 11.27 -7.95
C THR A 20 -4.88 11.45 -8.75
N SER A 21 -4.93 12.47 -9.60
CA SER A 21 -6.12 12.86 -10.35
C SER A 21 -6.47 11.80 -11.40
N GLU A 22 -5.45 11.15 -11.96
CA GLU A 22 -5.56 10.10 -12.98
C GLU A 22 -5.16 8.71 -12.44
N VAL A 23 -4.96 8.58 -11.13
CA VAL A 23 -4.58 7.30 -10.52
C VAL A 23 -5.78 6.36 -10.51
N THR A 24 -5.58 5.19 -11.11
CA THR A 24 -6.57 4.11 -11.17
C THR A 24 -5.99 2.84 -10.57
N GLY A 25 -6.84 1.84 -10.35
CA GLY A 25 -6.40 0.51 -9.90
C GLY A 25 -5.33 -0.12 -10.80
N ALA A 26 -5.34 0.19 -12.09
CA ALA A 26 -4.36 -0.33 -13.05
C ALA A 26 -3.04 0.46 -13.06
N THR A 27 -2.95 1.57 -12.33
CA THR A 27 -1.75 2.40 -12.27
C THR A 27 -0.66 1.70 -11.46
N ILE A 28 0.55 1.64 -12.01
CA ILE A 28 1.74 1.08 -11.33
C ILE A 28 2.20 2.05 -10.24
N LEU A 29 2.57 1.52 -9.08
CA LEU A 29 3.01 2.30 -7.93
C LEU A 29 4.43 2.89 -8.13
N GLY A 30 5.36 2.13 -8.67
CA GLY A 30 6.76 2.55 -8.82
C GLY A 30 7.04 3.44 -10.05
N PRO A 31 8.30 3.46 -10.54
CA PRO A 31 8.79 4.40 -11.56
C PRO A 31 8.05 4.34 -12.90
N GLU A 32 7.38 3.23 -13.21
CA GLU A 32 6.63 3.09 -14.47
C GLU A 32 5.22 3.71 -14.41
N GLY A 33 4.78 4.19 -13.25
CA GLY A 33 3.47 4.81 -13.08
C GLY A 33 3.52 6.05 -12.19
N LEU A 34 3.31 5.87 -10.90
CA LEU A 34 3.27 6.96 -9.91
C LEU A 34 4.64 7.50 -9.49
N ASP A 35 5.71 6.92 -10.00
CA ASP A 35 7.08 7.28 -9.68
C ASP A 35 7.37 7.25 -8.17
N LEU A 36 6.83 6.23 -7.49
CA LEU A 36 7.17 6.02 -6.08
C LEU A 36 8.58 5.49 -5.96
N GLU A 37 9.44 6.35 -5.41
CA GLU A 37 10.75 5.97 -4.95
C GLU A 37 10.64 5.01 -3.75
N SER A 38 11.71 4.26 -3.48
CA SER A 38 11.76 3.30 -2.36
C SER A 38 11.39 3.94 -1.01
N LEU A 39 11.70 5.23 -0.82
CA LEU A 39 11.30 5.99 0.36
C LEU A 39 9.78 6.19 0.43
N ALA A 40 9.16 6.57 -0.68
CA ALA A 40 7.73 6.81 -0.74
C ALA A 40 6.93 5.52 -0.50
N VAL A 41 7.39 4.39 -1.05
CA VAL A 41 6.80 3.07 -0.79
C VAL A 41 6.93 2.69 0.69
N ALA A 42 8.09 2.94 1.31
CA ALA A 42 8.31 2.65 2.73
C ALA A 42 7.41 3.50 3.63
N GLU A 43 7.25 4.81 3.36
CA GLU A 43 6.33 5.68 4.10
C GLU A 43 4.87 5.22 3.96
N LEU A 44 4.47 4.82 2.74
CA LEU A 44 3.14 4.27 2.47
C LEU A 44 2.89 2.98 3.27
N ALA A 45 3.87 2.07 3.27
CA ALA A 45 3.81 0.83 4.04
C ALA A 45 3.68 1.10 5.55
N VAL A 46 4.43 2.08 6.08
CA VAL A 46 4.35 2.49 7.49
C VAL A 46 2.97 3.08 7.83
N ARG A 47 2.42 3.94 6.98
CA ARG A 47 1.05 4.48 7.18
C ARG A 47 0.00 3.37 7.21
N LEU A 48 0.06 2.45 6.27
CA LEU A 48 -0.89 1.34 6.20
C LEU A 48 -0.72 0.36 7.37
N GLN A 49 0.53 0.18 7.83
CA GLN A 49 0.81 -0.58 9.05
C GLN A 49 0.15 0.06 10.27
N ASP A 50 0.22 1.38 10.41
CA ASP A 50 -0.42 2.10 11.53
C ASP A 50 -1.95 2.06 11.41
N GLU A 51 -2.49 2.27 10.22
CA GLU A 51 -3.95 2.35 9.98
C GLU A 51 -4.65 0.99 10.03
N TYR A 52 -4.00 -0.06 9.52
CA TYR A 52 -4.60 -1.38 9.33
C TYR A 52 -3.92 -2.51 10.11
N GLY A 53 -2.78 -2.26 10.76
CA GLY A 53 -2.02 -3.29 11.48
C GLY A 53 -1.30 -4.29 10.57
N VAL A 54 -1.13 -3.97 9.28
CA VAL A 54 -0.43 -4.84 8.31
C VAL A 54 1.08 -4.66 8.42
N ARG A 55 1.87 -5.71 8.16
CA ARG A 55 3.34 -5.60 8.05
C ARG A 55 3.78 -6.05 6.69
N PHE A 56 4.75 -5.35 6.11
CA PHE A 56 5.42 -5.70 4.86
C PHE A 56 6.90 -5.93 5.14
N GLN A 57 7.48 -6.96 4.53
CA GLN A 57 8.93 -7.19 4.60
C GLN A 57 9.65 -6.36 3.54
N ASP A 58 10.93 -6.02 3.76
CA ASP A 58 11.75 -5.27 2.81
C ASP A 58 11.78 -5.91 1.40
N GLU A 59 11.83 -7.24 1.32
CA GLU A 59 11.80 -7.97 0.05
C GLU A 59 10.48 -7.74 -0.71
N GLU A 60 9.37 -7.62 0.01
CA GLU A 60 8.05 -7.33 -0.56
C GLU A 60 7.92 -5.86 -0.98
N MET A 61 8.57 -4.92 -0.30
CA MET A 61 8.51 -3.50 -0.67
C MET A 61 9.04 -3.27 -2.10
N GLY A 62 10.06 -4.04 -2.51
CA GLY A 62 10.56 -4.04 -3.89
C GLY A 62 9.52 -4.57 -4.90
N GLU A 63 8.81 -5.64 -4.56
CA GLU A 63 7.75 -6.20 -5.42
C GLU A 63 6.51 -5.30 -5.49
N LEU A 64 6.14 -4.67 -4.37
CA LEU A 64 5.01 -3.75 -4.28
C LEU A 64 5.23 -2.49 -5.11
N ALA A 65 6.48 -2.04 -5.28
CA ALA A 65 6.82 -0.96 -6.19
C ALA A 65 6.56 -1.34 -7.66
N GLY A 66 6.71 -2.61 -8.03
CA GLY A 66 6.35 -3.10 -9.38
C GLY A 66 4.86 -3.40 -9.56
N ALA A 67 4.08 -3.40 -8.48
CA ALA A 67 2.67 -3.77 -8.51
C ALA A 67 1.76 -2.59 -8.91
N THR A 68 0.61 -2.93 -9.45
CA THR A 68 -0.48 -1.97 -9.64
C THR A 68 -1.18 -1.65 -8.32
N LEU A 69 -1.83 -0.49 -8.25
CA LEU A 69 -2.57 -0.06 -7.07
C LEU A 69 -3.65 -1.09 -6.65
N ASP A 70 -4.32 -1.74 -7.59
CA ASP A 70 -5.28 -2.81 -7.28
C ASP A 70 -4.60 -4.05 -6.72
N GLN A 71 -3.46 -4.48 -7.28
CA GLN A 71 -2.69 -5.59 -6.75
C GLN A 71 -2.20 -5.31 -5.33
N PHE A 72 -1.66 -4.11 -5.11
CA PHE A 72 -1.23 -3.65 -3.80
C PHE A 72 -2.39 -3.66 -2.80
N ALA A 73 -3.52 -3.06 -3.16
CA ALA A 73 -4.71 -3.02 -2.31
C ALA A 73 -5.29 -4.43 -2.06
N ALA A 74 -5.20 -5.34 -3.03
CA ALA A 74 -5.57 -6.74 -2.86
C ALA A 74 -4.68 -7.44 -1.82
N ILE A 75 -3.35 -7.29 -1.93
CA ILE A 75 -2.37 -7.85 -0.98
C ILE A 75 -2.64 -7.32 0.44
N VAL A 76 -2.83 -6.01 0.58
CA VAL A 76 -3.16 -5.38 1.87
C VAL A 76 -4.50 -5.92 2.39
N SER A 77 -5.52 -6.06 1.54
CA SER A 77 -6.83 -6.58 1.96
C SER A 77 -6.77 -8.04 2.39
N GLU A 78 -5.94 -8.84 1.73
CA GLU A 78 -5.68 -10.23 2.08
C GLU A 78 -4.96 -10.28 3.43
N ARG A 79 -3.95 -9.43 3.66
CA ARG A 79 -3.27 -9.28 4.96
C ARG A 79 -4.23 -8.88 6.07
N ILE A 80 -5.14 -7.94 5.85
CA ILE A 80 -6.14 -7.53 6.84
C ILE A 80 -7.09 -8.69 7.16
N SER A 81 -7.50 -9.48 6.16
CA SER A 81 -8.36 -10.66 6.37
C SER A 81 -7.62 -11.85 6.97
N ALA A 82 -6.35 -12.02 6.61
CA ALA A 82 -5.49 -13.11 7.04
C ALA A 82 -4.81 -12.83 8.38
N ALA A 83 -4.73 -11.57 8.81
CA ALA A 83 -4.37 -11.20 10.16
C ALA A 83 -5.39 -11.86 11.10
N PRO A 84 -5.02 -12.93 11.80
CA PRO A 84 -5.89 -13.46 12.82
C PRO A 84 -6.00 -12.35 13.86
N ALA A 85 -7.21 -12.14 14.39
CA ALA A 85 -7.30 -11.60 15.74
C ALA A 85 -6.59 -12.60 16.67
N GLY A 86 -5.28 -12.43 16.87
CA GLY A 86 -4.41 -13.35 17.60
C GLY A 86 -2.95 -13.16 17.18
N ALA A 87 -1.97 -13.24 18.05
CA ALA A 87 -2.00 -13.73 19.41
C ALA A 87 -0.73 -13.24 20.09
N ASP A 88 -0.86 -12.16 20.85
CA ASP A 88 -0.12 -12.08 22.10
C ASP A 88 -0.88 -12.98 23.07
N SER A 89 -0.47 -14.23 23.13
CA SER A 89 -0.88 -15.20 24.13
C SER A 89 0.32 -16.12 24.34
N VAL A 90 1.25 -15.66 25.18
CA VAL A 90 1.95 -16.41 26.24
C VAL A 90 3.09 -15.58 26.83
#